data_AF-A0A6A1WIK5-F1
#
_entry.id   AF-A0A6A1WIK5-F1
#
_cell.length_a   1.000
_cell.length_b   1.000
_cell.length_c   1.000
_cell.angle_alpha   90.00
_cell.angle_beta   90.00
_cell.angle_gamma   90.00
#
_symmetry.space_group_name_H-M   'P 1'
#
loop_
_entity.id
_entity.type
_entity.pdbx_description
1 polymer ?
#
loop_
_entity_poly.entity_id
_entity_poly.type
_entity_poly.pdbx_seq_one_letter_code
_entity_poly.pdbx_strand_id
1 'polypeptide(L)'
;MVSLWVVDSFERKDVQRDLLATLLVNLTKSREGLLTQGQLIKGFESVLTTLEDAVCDYPRAPEFLGRIFARVITENVIPLREMGRLIHEGGEEPGRLLEVGLAADVLGSASEIIATEKGISVLNEILTSSNLRLEDFSASRS
;
A
#
# COMPACT_ATOMS: atom_id res chain seq x y z
N MET A 1 -15.64 4.21 0.76
CA MET A 1 -15.53 4.61 -0.67
C MET A 1 -14.21 4.15 -1.25
N VAL A 2 -13.05 4.64 -0.77
CA VAL A 2 -11.73 4.18 -1.23
C VAL A 2 -11.53 2.67 -1.04
N SER A 3 -11.87 2.12 0.14
CA SER A 3 -11.71 0.69 0.41
C SER A 3 -12.47 -0.21 -0.58
N LEU A 4 -13.71 0.16 -0.91
CA LEU A 4 -14.51 -0.55 -1.91
C LEU A 4 -13.86 -0.53 -3.30
N TRP A 5 -13.30 0.61 -3.72
CA TRP A 5 -12.63 0.70 -5.03
C TRP A 5 -11.36 -0.16 -5.07
N VAL A 6 -10.60 -0.19 -3.98
CA VAL A 6 -9.37 -0.99 -3.89
C VAL A 6 -9.70 -2.48 -3.88
N VAL A 7 -10.67 -2.91 -3.08
CA VAL A 7 -11.10 -4.32 -3.03
C VAL A 7 -11.68 -4.78 -4.38
N ASP A 8 -12.56 -4.00 -5.01
CA ASP A 8 -13.09 -4.31 -6.36
C ASP A 8 -11.97 -4.44 -7.39
N SER A 9 -10.86 -3.69 -7.22
CA SER A 9 -9.72 -3.75 -8.14
C SER A 9 -8.94 -5.06 -8.09
N PHE A 10 -9.08 -5.86 -7.02
CA PHE A 10 -8.38 -7.14 -6.90
C PHE A 10 -8.83 -8.15 -7.97
N GLU A 11 -10.05 -8.03 -8.48
CA GLU A 11 -10.59 -8.86 -9.57
C GLU A 11 -10.24 -8.39 -10.98
N ARG A 12 -9.67 -7.18 -11.11
CA ARG A 12 -9.53 -6.48 -12.40
C ARG A 12 -8.26 -6.91 -13.15
N LYS A 13 -7.95 -6.27 -14.28
CA LYS A 13 -6.67 -6.45 -14.99
C LYS A 13 -5.66 -5.38 -14.57
N ASP A 14 -4.38 -5.64 -14.77
CA ASP A 14 -3.28 -4.75 -14.36
C ASP A 14 -3.46 -3.30 -14.85
N VAL A 15 -3.89 -3.10 -16.10
CA VAL A 15 -4.19 -1.77 -16.66
C VAL A 15 -5.26 -1.02 -15.84
N GLN A 16 -6.30 -1.71 -15.40
CA GLN A 16 -7.39 -1.10 -14.62
C GLN A 16 -6.91 -0.73 -13.21
N ARG A 17 -6.00 -1.51 -12.63
CA ARG A 17 -5.38 -1.23 -11.32
C ARG A 17 -4.47 0.00 -11.39
N ASP A 18 -3.66 0.10 -12.45
CA ASP A 18 -2.77 1.25 -12.65
C ASP A 18 -3.57 2.55 -12.84
N LEU A 19 -4.70 2.47 -13.57
CA LEU A 19 -5.63 3.58 -13.72
C LEU A 19 -6.28 3.96 -12.37
N LEU A 20 -6.64 3.00 -11.53
CA LEU A 20 -7.15 3.28 -10.18
C LEU A 20 -6.11 3.99 -9.31
N ALA A 21 -4.86 3.50 -9.28
CA ALA A 21 -3.78 4.13 -8.52
C ALA A 21 -3.56 5.59 -8.97
N THR A 22 -3.58 5.82 -10.28
CA THR A 22 -3.46 7.16 -10.88
C THR A 22 -4.65 8.04 -10.53
N LEU A 23 -5.86 7.49 -10.56
CA LEU A 23 -7.09 8.21 -10.19
C LEU A 23 -7.05 8.65 -8.72
N LEU A 24 -6.67 7.76 -7.80
CA LEU A 24 -6.57 8.07 -6.37
C LEU A 24 -5.61 9.24 -6.12
N VAL A 25 -4.42 9.20 -6.74
CA VAL A 25 -3.45 10.31 -6.66
C VAL A 25 -4.03 11.62 -7.20
N ASN A 26 -4.67 11.58 -8.37
CA ASN A 26 -5.24 12.77 -8.99
C ASN A 26 -6.40 13.36 -8.19
N LEU A 27 -7.27 12.53 -7.62
CA LEU A 27 -8.36 12.97 -6.76
C LEU A 27 -7.83 13.60 -5.47
N THR A 28 -6.74 13.05 -4.91
CA THR A 28 -6.13 13.62 -3.70
C THR A 28 -5.36 14.91 -3.94
N LYS A 29 -4.71 15.05 -5.09
CA LYS A 29 -4.01 16.30 -5.49
C LYS A 29 -4.95 17.35 -6.08
N SER A 30 -6.21 17.01 -6.36
CA SER A 30 -7.17 17.94 -6.95
C SER A 30 -7.44 19.12 -6.01
N ARG A 31 -7.50 20.33 -6.59
CA ARG A 31 -7.81 21.57 -5.86
C ARG A 31 -9.24 21.59 -5.31
N GLU A 32 -10.11 20.74 -5.84
CA GLU A 32 -11.51 20.65 -5.44
C GLU A 32 -11.71 19.87 -4.13
N GLY A 33 -10.66 19.20 -3.61
CA GLY A 33 -10.73 18.49 -2.33
C GLY A 33 -11.68 17.29 -2.33
N LEU A 34 -11.94 16.69 -3.50
CA LEU A 34 -12.86 15.56 -3.68
C LEU A 34 -12.46 14.32 -2.87
N LEU A 35 -11.16 14.14 -2.63
CA LEU A 35 -10.62 13.10 -1.78
C LEU A 35 -9.49 13.69 -0.92
N THR A 36 -9.68 13.73 0.39
CA THR A 36 -8.62 14.20 1.30
C THR A 36 -7.61 13.10 1.61
N GLN A 37 -6.39 13.48 1.99
CA GLN A 37 -5.37 12.53 2.44
C GLN A 37 -5.88 11.64 3.60
N GLY A 38 -6.62 12.22 4.55
CA GLY A 38 -7.22 11.47 5.66
C GLY A 38 -8.29 10.47 5.23
N GLN A 39 -9.07 10.76 4.18
CA GLN A 39 -10.01 9.79 3.60
C GLN A 39 -9.29 8.65 2.87
N LEU A 40 -8.16 8.95 2.23
CA LEU A 40 -7.32 7.95 1.58
C LEU A 40 -6.69 7.01 2.62
N ILE A 41 -6.10 7.57 3.69
CA ILE A 41 -5.54 6.81 4.81
C ILE A 41 -6.58 5.87 5.42
N LYS A 42 -7.76 6.39 5.80
CA LYS A 42 -8.85 5.57 6.36
C LYS A 42 -9.31 4.48 5.39
N GLY A 43 -9.28 4.78 4.09
CA GLY A 43 -9.56 3.82 3.04
C GLY A 43 -8.56 2.67 3.04
N PHE A 44 -7.27 2.97 3.11
CA PHE A 44 -6.21 1.97 3.15
C PHE A 44 -6.18 1.19 4.46
N GLU A 45 -6.40 1.83 5.61
CA GLU A 45 -6.61 1.15 6.90
C GLU A 45 -7.70 0.09 6.77
N SER A 46 -8.87 0.48 6.24
CA SER A 46 -9.98 -0.46 6.05
C SER A 46 -9.66 -1.62 5.10
N VAL A 47 -8.81 -1.41 4.08
CA VAL A 47 -8.39 -2.50 3.17
C VAL A 47 -7.41 -3.44 3.86
N LEU A 48 -6.46 -2.88 4.60
CA LEU A 48 -5.45 -3.64 5.34
C LEU A 48 -6.09 -4.51 6.43
N THR A 49 -7.13 -4.01 7.10
CA THR A 49 -7.91 -4.80 8.07
C THR A 49 -8.57 -6.04 7.46
N THR A 50 -9.02 -5.95 6.20
CA THR A 50 -9.70 -7.07 5.52
C THR A 50 -8.78 -7.83 4.56
N LEU A 51 -7.47 -7.56 4.57
CA LEU A 51 -6.54 -8.11 3.58
C LEU A 51 -6.35 -9.62 3.77
N GLU A 52 -6.36 -10.12 5.00
CA GLU A 52 -6.25 -11.54 5.33
C GLU A 52 -7.37 -12.36 4.65
N ASP A 53 -8.61 -11.91 4.82
CA ASP A 53 -9.77 -12.53 4.17
C ASP A 53 -9.68 -12.39 2.65
N ALA A 54 -9.34 -11.20 2.16
CA ALA A 54 -9.26 -10.93 0.72
C ALA A 54 -8.22 -11.81 -0.01
N VAL A 55 -7.14 -12.21 0.67
CA VAL A 55 -6.11 -13.09 0.09
C VAL A 55 -6.66 -14.49 -0.22
N CYS A 56 -7.67 -14.94 0.52
CA CYS A 56 -8.30 -16.25 0.30
C CYS A 56 -8.96 -16.33 -1.08
N ASP A 57 -9.63 -15.25 -1.49
CA ASP A 57 -10.27 -15.15 -2.81
C ASP A 57 -9.29 -14.62 -3.88
N TYR A 58 -8.36 -13.75 -3.48
CA TYR A 58 -7.43 -13.05 -4.36
C TYR A 58 -5.98 -13.19 -3.87
N PRO A 59 -5.27 -14.28 -4.25
CA PRO A 59 -3.92 -14.55 -3.76
C PRO A 59 -2.89 -13.45 -4.04
N ARG A 60 -3.15 -12.59 -5.04
CA ARG A 60 -2.28 -11.47 -5.44
C ARG A 60 -2.70 -10.11 -4.85
N ALA A 61 -3.71 -10.07 -3.97
CA ALA A 61 -4.14 -8.84 -3.31
C ALA A 61 -3.00 -8.03 -2.65
N PRO A 62 -2.03 -8.65 -1.94
CA PRO A 62 -0.92 -7.92 -1.32
C PRO A 62 -0.02 -7.25 -2.36
N GLU A 63 0.26 -7.95 -3.46
CA GLU A 63 1.04 -7.44 -4.59
C GLU A 63 0.35 -6.21 -5.20
N PHE A 64 -0.95 -6.32 -5.45
CA PHE A 64 -1.74 -5.24 -6.05
C PHE A 64 -1.86 -4.03 -5.14
N LEU A 65 -2.03 -4.26 -3.84
CA LEU A 65 -2.03 -3.18 -2.85
C LEU A 65 -0.68 -2.48 -2.81
N GLY A 66 0.42 -3.23 -2.84
CA GLY A 66 1.78 -2.70 -2.94
C GLY A 66 1.97 -1.79 -4.15
N ARG A 67 1.37 -2.12 -5.31
CA ARG A 67 1.41 -1.26 -6.50
C ARG A 67 0.70 0.08 -6.31
N ILE A 68 -0.47 0.07 -5.68
CA ILE A 68 -1.20 1.31 -5.36
C ILE A 68 -0.36 2.17 -4.41
N PHE A 69 0.24 1.53 -3.39
CA PHE A 69 1.08 2.22 -2.41
C PHE A 69 2.34 2.82 -3.05
N ALA A 70 3.01 2.09 -3.93
CA ALA A 70 4.14 2.58 -4.69
C ALA A 70 3.81 3.90 -5.42
N ARG A 71 2.66 3.95 -6.10
CA ARG A 71 2.21 5.16 -6.80
C ARG A 71 1.95 6.31 -5.83
N VAL A 72 1.22 6.07 -4.74
CA VAL A 72 0.89 7.08 -3.72
C VAL A 72 2.14 7.67 -3.05
N ILE A 73 3.12 6.81 -2.74
CA ILE A 73 4.39 7.20 -2.12
C ILE A 73 5.23 8.02 -3.10
N THR A 74 5.40 7.51 -4.31
CA THR A 74 6.23 8.15 -5.35
C THR A 74 5.67 9.51 -5.77
N GLU A 75 4.35 9.66 -5.73
CA GLU A 75 3.66 10.90 -6.04
C GLU A 75 3.60 11.85 -4.84
N ASN A 76 4.25 11.53 -3.71
CA ASN A 76 4.27 12.33 -2.48
C ASN A 76 2.87 12.64 -1.94
N VAL A 77 1.91 11.72 -2.10
CA VAL A 77 0.54 11.87 -1.56
C VAL A 77 0.48 11.42 -0.10
N ILE A 78 1.08 10.28 0.22
CA ILE A 78 1.27 9.81 1.60
C ILE A 78 2.74 9.37 1.73
N PRO A 79 3.49 9.87 2.74
CA PRO A 79 4.89 9.50 2.91
C PRO A 79 5.01 8.02 3.28
N LEU A 80 6.11 7.38 2.86
CA LEU A 80 6.38 5.96 3.14
C LEU A 80 6.33 5.65 4.64
N ARG A 81 6.78 6.58 5.52
CA ARG A 81 6.66 6.42 6.98
C ARG A 81 5.24 6.16 7.45
N GLU A 82 4.27 6.93 6.96
CA GLU A 82 2.86 6.75 7.34
C GLU A 82 2.32 5.44 6.75
N MET A 83 2.63 5.16 5.48
CA MET A 83 2.25 3.88 4.85
C MET A 83 2.81 2.67 5.58
N GLY A 84 4.07 2.71 5.99
CA GLY A 84 4.71 1.65 6.77
C GLY A 84 4.02 1.45 8.12
N ARG A 85 3.63 2.54 8.80
CA ARG A 85 2.83 2.43 10.04
C ARG A 85 1.48 1.74 9.78
N LEU A 86 0.76 2.12 8.72
CA LEU A 86 -0.52 1.48 8.38
C LEU A 86 -0.35 -0.02 8.11
N ILE A 87 0.69 -0.40 7.37
CA ILE A 87 0.98 -1.81 7.08
C ILE A 87 1.35 -2.58 8.35
N HIS A 88 2.16 -1.97 9.22
CA HIS A 88 2.59 -2.57 10.48
C HIS A 88 1.44 -2.73 11.48
N GLU A 89 0.51 -1.77 11.53
CA GLU A 89 -0.68 -1.83 12.40
C GLU A 89 -1.84 -2.61 11.75
N GLY A 90 -1.70 -3.04 10.49
CA GLY A 90 -2.78 -3.65 9.72
C GLY A 90 -3.07 -5.12 10.09
N GLY A 91 -4.26 -5.55 9.67
CA GLY A 91 -4.81 -6.89 9.92
C GLY A 91 -6.14 -6.82 10.67
N GLU A 92 -6.80 -7.96 10.83
CA GLU A 92 -8.02 -8.05 11.63
C GLU A 92 -7.74 -7.64 13.09
N GLU A 93 -6.58 -8.06 13.59
CA GLU A 93 -5.96 -7.57 14.81
C GLU A 93 -4.70 -6.73 14.51
N PRO A 94 -4.39 -5.69 15.30
CA PRO A 94 -3.21 -4.87 15.06
C PRO A 94 -1.91 -5.70 15.02
N GLY A 95 -1.19 -5.63 13.91
CA GLY A 95 0.06 -6.37 13.71
C GLY A 95 -0.11 -7.76 13.12
N ARG A 96 -1.36 -8.22 12.92
CA ARG A 96 -1.63 -9.55 12.39
C ARG A 96 -1.04 -9.77 11.00
N LEU A 97 -1.02 -8.74 10.14
CA LEU A 97 -0.37 -8.82 8.82
C LEU A 97 1.13 -9.13 8.90
N LEU A 98 1.81 -8.75 9.98
CA LEU A 98 3.21 -9.09 10.20
C LEU A 98 3.37 -10.58 10.49
N GLU A 99 2.51 -11.13 11.35
CA GLU A 99 2.55 -12.54 11.76
C GLU A 99 2.32 -13.47 10.55
N VAL A 100 1.36 -13.12 9.69
CA VAL A 100 1.03 -13.93 8.51
C VAL A 100 1.92 -13.64 7.30
N GLY A 101 2.84 -12.68 7.39
CA GLY A 101 3.79 -12.32 6.32
C GLY A 101 3.24 -11.41 5.22
N LEU A 102 1.94 -11.09 5.23
CA LEU A 102 1.31 -10.23 4.23
C LEU A 102 1.86 -8.79 4.26
N ALA A 103 2.29 -8.32 5.42
CA ALA A 103 2.94 -7.02 5.56
C ALA A 103 4.24 -6.93 4.75
N ALA A 104 5.04 -8.00 4.76
CA ALA A 104 6.25 -8.11 3.94
C ALA A 104 5.92 -8.14 2.45
N ASP A 105 4.83 -8.81 2.05
CA ASP A 105 4.43 -8.91 0.65
C ASP A 105 3.97 -7.56 0.07
N VAL A 106 3.15 -6.81 0.83
CA VAL A 106 2.75 -5.44 0.44
C VAL A 106 3.97 -4.52 0.39
N LEU A 107 4.79 -4.58 1.46
CA LEU A 107 6.13 -4.01 1.63
C LEU A 107 7.00 -4.12 0.38
N GLY A 108 7.28 -5.39 0.06
CA GLY A 108 8.18 -5.82 -0.99
C GLY A 108 7.68 -5.43 -2.36
N SER A 109 6.40 -5.67 -2.66
CA SER A 109 5.80 -5.26 -3.92
C SER A 109 5.91 -3.75 -4.15
N ALA A 110 5.59 -2.94 -3.14
CA ALA A 110 5.70 -1.49 -3.26
C ALA A 110 7.16 -1.06 -3.54
N SER A 111 8.11 -1.65 -2.81
CA SER A 111 9.54 -1.36 -2.94
C SER A 111 10.09 -1.77 -4.31
N GLU A 112 9.73 -2.96 -4.79
CA GLU A 112 10.13 -3.48 -6.09
C GLU A 112 9.63 -2.59 -7.24
N ILE A 113 8.37 -2.13 -7.15
CA ILE A 113 7.78 -1.26 -8.17
C ILE A 113 8.45 0.11 -8.16
N ILE A 114 8.73 0.70 -6.99
CA ILE A 114 9.48 1.95 -6.91
C ILE A 114 10.88 1.78 -7.50
N ALA A 115 11.59 0.71 -7.14
CA ALA A 115 12.92 0.44 -7.69
C ALA A 115 12.90 0.26 -9.21
N THR A 116 11.88 -0.40 -9.75
CA THR A 116 11.73 -0.66 -11.18
C THR A 116 11.36 0.61 -11.97
N GLU A 117 10.41 1.41 -11.46
CA GLU A 117 9.91 2.59 -12.18
C GLU A 117 10.77 3.85 -11.97
N LYS A 118 11.33 4.04 -10.77
CA LYS A 118 12.07 5.26 -10.39
C LYS A 118 13.56 5.04 -10.14
N GLY A 119 13.99 3.78 -10.07
CA GLY A 119 15.37 3.40 -9.82
C GLY A 119 15.68 3.17 -8.34
N ILE A 120 16.67 2.32 -8.08
CA ILE A 120 17.08 1.91 -6.74
C ILE A 120 17.55 3.10 -5.87
N SER A 121 18.16 4.13 -6.47
CA SER A 121 18.60 5.33 -5.76
C SER A 121 17.43 6.08 -5.13
N VAL A 122 16.31 6.18 -5.85
CA VAL A 122 15.09 6.83 -5.34
C VAL A 122 14.48 6.01 -4.21
N LEU A 123 14.43 4.68 -4.36
CA LEU A 123 13.97 3.81 -3.27
C LEU A 123 14.80 4.01 -2.00
N ASN A 124 16.13 4.03 -2.12
CA ASN A 124 17.03 4.21 -0.98
C ASN A 124 16.85 5.56 -0.29
N GLU A 125 16.60 6.64 -1.06
CA GLU A 125 16.29 7.97 -0.51
C GLU A 125 14.96 7.96 0.28
N ILE A 126 13.92 7.34 -0.29
CA ILE A 126 12.62 7.20 0.38
C ILE A 126 12.77 6.38 1.67
N LEU A 127 13.49 5.25 1.65
CA LEU A 127 13.73 4.43 2.85
C LEU A 127 14.50 5.21 3.92
N THR A 128 15.57 5.89 3.54
CA THR A 128 16.42 6.67 4.46
C THR A 128 15.64 7.81 5.12
N SER A 129 14.83 8.53 4.35
CA SER A 129 14.01 9.64 4.86
C SER A 129 12.84 9.17 5.75
N SER A 130 12.43 7.91 5.62
CA SER A 130 11.31 7.34 6.38
C SER A 130 11.70 6.78 7.75
N ASN A 131 12.99 6.53 7.99
CA ASN A 131 13.50 5.77 9.14
C ASN A 131 12.83 4.38 9.31
N LEU A 132 12.34 3.79 8.23
CA LEU A 132 11.73 2.45 8.25
C LEU A 132 12.79 1.40 7.93
N ARG A 133 12.80 0.28 8.66
CA ARG A 133 13.62 -0.88 8.34
C ARG A 133 12.72 -1.96 7.77
N LEU A 134 13.11 -2.53 6.63
CA LEU A 134 12.35 -3.64 6.02
C LEU A 134 12.28 -4.86 6.94
N GLU A 135 13.25 -5.02 7.83
CA GLU A 135 13.29 -6.05 8.87
C GLU A 135 12.10 -5.97 9.84
N ASP A 136 11.56 -4.77 10.09
CA ASP A 136 10.40 -4.54 10.96
C ASP A 136 9.12 -5.17 10.40
N PHE A 137 9.13 -5.53 9.11
CA PHE A 137 8.01 -6.13 8.39
C PHE A 137 8.18 -7.62 8.14
N SER A 138 9.33 -8.19 8.52
CA SER A 138 9.56 -9.62 8.36
C SER A 138 8.77 -10.41 9.41
N ALA A 139 8.09 -11.47 8.98
CA ALA A 139 7.38 -12.35 9.90
C ALA A 139 8.36 -12.89 10.95
N SER A 140 8.02 -12.76 12.23
CA SER A 140 8.80 -13.34 13.31
C SER A 140 8.78 -14.86 13.12
N ARG A 141 9.87 -15.44 12.61
CA ARG A 141 10.07 -16.89 12.62
C ARG A 141 10.17 -17.33 14.08
N SER A 142 9.06 -17.76 14.67
CA SER A 142 9.01 -18.53 15.92
C SER A 142 8.95 -20.01 15.61
#